data_AF-A0A369LH01-F1
#
_entry.id   AF-A0A369LH01-F1
#
_cell.length_a   1.000
_cell.length_b   1.000
_cell.length_c   1.000
_cell.angle_alpha   90.00
_cell.angle_beta   90.00
_cell.angle_gamma   90.00
#
_symmetry.space_group_name_H-M   'P 1'
#
loop_
_entity.id
_entity.type
_entity.pdbx_description
1 polymer ?
#
loop_
_entity_poly.entity_id
_entity_poly.type
_entity_poly.pdbx_seq_one_letter_code
_entity_poly.pdbx_strand_id
1 'polypeptide(L)'
;MTSVSLATTCPCTSSDAKVSTSKRSSTKMHSDSAPSRWNEPRLMSVAARLLKDGFADTESFITSPTCLYAALEMLARGAEGKTLEELESVLGNAEIRQEACSLLFEDNPKNAQNDYRLNIATSLWANKHSAPLRFGFSRAMAGINGQAAEVDFASPDDYARMSAWLDRSTGSKFGSAPEFDADTLFVIISALNFKDNWVDRLEDEEVEMTFNTASGPTVTMMGGFGFKGHLLSNNRATAVS
;
A
#
# COMPACT_ATOMS: atom_id res chain seq x y z
N MET A 1 -40.80 0.75 5.33
CA MET A 1 -41.19 0.16 6.64
C MET A 1 -41.53 -1.29 6.34
N THR A 2 -40.80 -2.29 6.81
CA THR A 2 -40.75 -2.70 8.22
C THR A 2 -39.45 -3.45 8.51
N SER A 3 -38.91 -3.21 9.71
CA SER A 3 -37.72 -3.79 10.33
C SER A 3 -37.94 -5.24 10.78
N VAL A 4 -36.87 -6.04 10.81
CA VAL A 4 -36.82 -7.29 11.59
C VAL A 4 -35.55 -7.31 12.43
N SER A 5 -35.74 -7.17 13.74
CA SER A 5 -34.76 -7.50 14.78
C SER A 5 -34.93 -8.96 15.20
N LEU A 6 -33.83 -9.67 15.43
CA LEU A 6 -33.83 -10.89 16.25
C LEU A 6 -32.70 -10.81 17.28
N ALA A 7 -33.11 -10.71 18.54
CA ALA A 7 -32.30 -11.07 19.69
C ALA A 7 -32.65 -12.50 20.08
N THR A 8 -31.66 -13.33 20.39
CA THR A 8 -31.89 -14.57 21.13
C THR A 8 -30.74 -14.80 22.09
N THR A 9 -31.11 -14.96 23.35
CA THR A 9 -30.29 -15.24 24.51
C THR A 9 -29.80 -16.69 24.51
N CYS A 10 -28.57 -16.94 24.96
CA CYS A 10 -28.07 -18.27 25.26
C CYS A 10 -28.00 -18.49 26.78
N PRO A 11 -28.43 -19.65 27.31
CA PRO A 11 -28.37 -19.96 28.73
C PRO A 11 -26.99 -20.52 29.13
N CYS A 12 -26.50 -20.09 30.30
CA CYS A 12 -25.35 -20.66 30.98
C CYS A 12 -25.73 -21.97 31.68
N THR A 13 -24.96 -23.04 31.46
CA THR A 13 -24.79 -24.14 32.41
C THR A 13 -23.32 -24.46 32.59
N SER A 14 -22.93 -24.55 33.86
CA SER A 14 -21.59 -24.76 34.38
C SER A 14 -21.16 -26.22 34.32
N SER A 15 -19.89 -26.48 33.99
CA SER A 15 -19.16 -27.60 34.58
C SER A 15 -17.67 -27.25 34.71
N ASP A 16 -17.15 -27.51 35.91
CA ASP A 16 -15.79 -27.23 36.36
C ASP A 16 -14.73 -28.12 35.69
N ALA A 17 -13.59 -27.52 35.34
CA ALA A 17 -12.32 -28.24 35.26
C ALA A 17 -11.17 -27.32 35.69
N LYS A 18 -10.58 -27.63 36.85
CA LYS A 18 -9.37 -27.02 37.40
C LYS A 18 -8.14 -27.39 36.57
N VAL A 19 -7.32 -26.42 36.18
CA VAL A 19 -5.90 -26.64 35.83
C VAL A 19 -5.02 -25.63 36.57
N SER A 20 -3.92 -26.17 37.08
CA SER A 20 -2.99 -25.64 38.07
C SER A 20 -2.24 -24.38 37.67
N THR A 21 -2.07 -23.47 38.64
CA THR A 21 -1.19 -22.31 38.58
C THR A 21 0.29 -22.72 38.72
N SER A 22 1.09 -22.44 37.70
CA SER A 22 2.55 -22.40 37.79
C SER A 22 3.01 -20.95 37.64
N LYS A 23 3.53 -20.37 38.72
CA LYS A 23 4.19 -19.06 38.72
C LYS A 23 5.50 -19.17 37.92
N ARG A 24 5.60 -18.47 36.79
CA ARG A 24 6.89 -18.21 36.14
C ARG A 24 7.22 -16.73 36.25
N SER A 25 8.34 -16.46 36.90
CA SER A 25 8.98 -15.16 37.08
C SER A 25 9.20 -14.47 35.74
N SER A 26 8.70 -13.23 35.61
CA SER A 26 8.97 -12.38 34.46
C SER A 26 10.40 -11.87 34.53
N THR A 27 11.28 -12.46 33.73
CA THR A 27 12.55 -11.82 33.40
C THR A 27 12.22 -10.73 32.38
N LYS A 28 12.32 -9.45 32.76
CA LYS A 28 12.15 -8.31 31.86
C LYS A 28 13.24 -8.36 30.79
N MET A 29 12.92 -8.86 29.60
CA MET A 29 13.68 -8.51 28.39
C MET A 29 13.46 -7.02 28.14
N HIS A 30 14.54 -6.24 28.15
CA HIS A 30 14.55 -4.92 27.54
C HIS A 30 14.29 -5.12 26.06
N SER A 31 13.05 -4.88 25.62
CA SER A 31 12.78 -4.57 24.23
C SER A 31 13.38 -3.18 24.00
N ASP A 32 14.44 -3.09 23.21
CA ASP A 32 14.82 -1.80 22.62
C ASP A 32 13.60 -1.30 21.87
N SER A 33 12.94 -0.30 22.45
CA SER A 33 11.78 0.34 21.85
C SER A 33 12.26 1.02 20.58
N ALA A 34 11.86 0.49 19.43
CA ALA A 34 11.84 1.27 18.20
C ALA A 34 11.19 2.62 18.52
N PRO A 35 11.77 3.74 18.07
CA PRO A 35 11.31 5.07 18.45
C PRO A 35 9.81 5.19 18.19
N SER A 36 9.10 5.82 19.12
CA SER A 36 7.64 5.99 19.21
C SER A 36 6.96 6.69 18.02
N ARG A 37 7.67 6.87 16.90
CA ARG A 37 7.22 7.51 15.65
C ARG A 37 6.28 6.64 14.82
N TRP A 38 6.22 5.32 15.08
CA TRP A 38 5.32 4.40 14.37
C TRP A 38 3.87 4.39 14.92
N ASN A 39 3.57 5.22 15.93
CA ASN A 39 2.26 5.33 16.59
C ASN A 39 1.28 6.27 15.88
N GLU A 40 1.47 6.55 14.60
CA GLU A 40 0.48 7.25 13.79
C GLU A 40 -0.41 6.18 13.12
N PRO A 41 -1.57 5.81 13.72
CA PRO A 41 -2.38 4.66 13.29
C PRO A 41 -2.93 4.76 11.86
N ARG A 42 -2.64 5.84 11.14
CA ARG A 42 -3.33 6.25 9.92
C ARG A 42 -2.87 5.49 8.68
N LEU A 43 -1.58 5.50 8.33
CA LEU A 43 -1.08 4.72 7.19
C LEU A 43 -1.28 3.21 7.39
N MET A 44 -1.03 2.72 8.62
CA MET A 44 -1.31 1.32 8.98
C MET A 44 -2.80 0.98 8.91
N SER A 45 -3.70 1.92 9.26
CA SER A 45 -5.14 1.72 9.09
C SER A 45 -5.57 1.72 7.62
N VAL A 46 -4.94 2.53 6.76
CA VAL A 46 -5.19 2.51 5.31
C VAL A 46 -4.79 1.15 4.75
N ALA A 47 -3.60 0.64 5.13
CA ALA A 47 -3.15 -0.68 4.72
C ALA A 47 -4.09 -1.79 5.20
N ALA A 48 -4.49 -1.77 6.48
CA ALA A 48 -5.42 -2.75 7.03
C ALA A 48 -6.80 -2.73 6.34
N ARG A 49 -7.31 -1.54 6.00
CA ARG A 49 -8.57 -1.39 5.25
C ARG A 49 -8.46 -1.93 3.83
N LEU A 50 -7.39 -1.57 3.11
CA LEU A 50 -7.14 -2.09 1.76
C LEU A 50 -7.10 -3.62 1.72
N LEU A 51 -6.44 -4.25 2.69
CA LEU A 51 -6.41 -5.72 2.80
C LEU A 51 -7.79 -6.31 3.11
N LYS A 52 -8.54 -5.69 4.03
CA LYS A 52 -9.88 -6.14 4.39
C LYS A 52 -10.85 -6.06 3.21
N ASP A 53 -10.80 -4.96 2.45
CA ASP A 53 -11.76 -4.69 1.38
C ASP A 53 -11.37 -5.37 0.06
N GLY A 54 -10.08 -5.56 -0.19
CA GLY A 54 -9.58 -6.20 -1.41
C GLY A 54 -9.58 -7.73 -1.37
N PHE A 55 -9.66 -8.34 -0.19
CA PHE A 55 -9.79 -9.79 -0.04
C PHE A 55 -11.24 -10.23 -0.30
N ALA A 56 -11.71 -10.08 -1.54
CA ALA A 56 -13.09 -10.40 -1.92
C ALA A 56 -13.22 -11.73 -2.67
N ASP A 57 -12.18 -12.19 -3.39
CA ASP A 57 -12.25 -13.34 -4.29
C ASP A 57 -11.00 -14.25 -4.20
N THR A 58 -11.09 -15.48 -4.73
CA THR A 58 -10.05 -16.53 -4.71
C THR A 58 -8.81 -16.24 -5.58
N GLU A 59 -8.62 -15.00 -6.00
CA GLU A 59 -7.48 -14.58 -6.82
C GLU A 59 -6.33 -13.99 -5.97
N SER A 60 -5.14 -13.96 -6.55
CA SER A 60 -3.98 -13.33 -5.89
C SER A 60 -4.18 -11.83 -5.82
N PHE A 61 -4.26 -11.29 -4.61
CA PHE A 61 -4.45 -9.86 -4.36
C PHE A 61 -3.12 -9.18 -4.02
N ILE A 62 -2.83 -8.07 -4.71
CA ILE A 62 -1.71 -7.18 -4.41
C ILE A 62 -2.21 -5.74 -4.35
N THR A 63 -1.75 -4.99 -3.35
CA THR A 63 -2.08 -3.58 -3.18
C THR A 63 -0.92 -2.81 -2.57
N SER A 64 -0.86 -1.51 -2.85
CA SER A 64 0.13 -0.59 -2.33
C SER A 64 -0.55 0.50 -1.51
N PRO A 65 -0.54 0.41 -0.16
CA PRO A 65 -1.03 1.46 0.72
C PRO A 65 -0.33 2.80 0.46
N THR A 66 0.94 2.76 0.06
CA THR A 66 1.73 3.94 -0.28
C THR A 66 1.21 4.65 -1.53
N CYS A 67 0.82 3.92 -2.58
CA CYS A 67 0.23 4.53 -3.77
C CYS A 67 -1.11 5.20 -3.46
N LEU A 68 -1.96 4.54 -2.67
CA LEU A 68 -3.22 5.15 -2.24
C LEU A 68 -2.98 6.41 -1.41
N TYR A 69 -2.05 6.35 -0.46
CA TYR A 69 -1.67 7.50 0.36
C TYR A 69 -1.20 8.67 -0.51
N ALA A 70 -0.31 8.42 -1.47
CA ALA A 70 0.24 9.45 -2.36
C ALA A 70 -0.84 10.09 -3.25
N ALA A 71 -1.82 9.31 -3.72
CA ALA A 71 -2.95 9.81 -4.49
C ALA A 71 -3.86 10.71 -3.63
N LEU A 72 -4.18 10.29 -2.41
CA LEU A 72 -5.00 11.06 -1.47
C LEU A 72 -4.28 12.33 -0.98
N GLU A 73 -2.97 12.28 -0.78
CA GLU A 73 -2.16 13.44 -0.43
C GLU A 73 -2.15 14.49 -1.55
N MET A 74 -2.00 14.06 -2.80
CA MET A 74 -2.12 14.95 -3.97
C MET A 74 -3.50 15.62 -4.02
N LEU A 75 -4.57 14.86 -3.72
CA LEU A 75 -5.93 15.42 -3.63
C LEU A 75 -6.07 16.41 -2.46
N ALA A 76 -5.53 16.08 -1.29
CA ALA A 76 -5.58 16.93 -0.09
C ALA A 76 -4.87 18.27 -0.30
N ARG A 77 -3.79 18.31 -1.08
CA ARG A 77 -3.10 19.57 -1.45
C ARG A 77 -3.94 20.50 -2.33
N GLY A 78 -4.96 19.98 -3.02
CA GLY A 78 -5.91 20.75 -3.82
C GLY A 78 -7.26 20.99 -3.16
N ALA A 79 -7.52 20.36 -2.00
CA ALA A 79 -8.80 20.43 -1.31
C ALA A 79 -8.83 21.58 -0.29
N GLU A 80 -10.03 22.12 -0.05
CA GLU A 80 -10.29 23.13 0.98
C GLU A 80 -11.59 22.78 1.73
N GLY A 81 -11.78 23.36 2.92
CA GLY A 81 -13.00 23.19 3.72
C GLY A 81 -13.30 21.73 4.09
N LYS A 82 -14.57 21.33 3.99
CA LYS A 82 -15.03 20.00 4.41
C LYS A 82 -14.32 18.84 3.71
N THR A 83 -13.98 18.99 2.43
CA THR A 83 -13.26 17.95 1.69
C THR A 83 -11.85 17.76 2.24
N LEU A 84 -11.17 18.84 2.61
CA LEU A 84 -9.87 18.76 3.26
C LEU A 84 -10.01 18.13 4.65
N GLU A 85 -11.01 18.52 5.44
CA GLU A 85 -11.27 17.94 6.77
C GLU A 85 -11.48 16.42 6.71
N GLU A 86 -12.23 15.92 5.73
CA GLU A 86 -12.43 14.49 5.51
C GLU A 86 -11.11 13.78 5.14
N LEU A 87 -10.32 14.36 4.24
CA LEU A 87 -9.01 13.82 3.87
C LEU A 87 -8.03 13.83 5.05
N GLU A 88 -7.99 14.91 5.82
CA GLU A 88 -7.17 15.03 7.03
C GLU A 88 -7.65 14.10 8.14
N SER A 89 -8.92 13.67 8.16
CA SER A 89 -9.42 12.63 9.06
C SER A 89 -8.87 11.23 8.74
N VAL A 90 -8.39 11.03 7.51
CA VAL A 90 -7.75 9.78 7.05
C VAL A 90 -6.23 9.90 7.10
N LEU A 91 -5.66 10.95 6.50
CA LEU A 91 -4.22 11.11 6.29
C LEU A 91 -3.46 11.68 7.48
N GLY A 92 -4.16 12.42 8.35
CA GLY A 92 -3.54 13.24 9.40
C GLY A 92 -3.56 14.72 9.02
N ASN A 93 -3.22 15.57 9.99
CA ASN A 93 -3.08 17.01 9.76
C ASN A 93 -1.86 17.33 8.87
N ALA A 94 -1.68 18.60 8.52
CA ALA A 94 -0.56 19.04 7.66
C ALA A 94 0.84 18.61 8.15
N GLU A 95 1.10 18.61 9.45
CA GLU A 95 2.41 18.22 10.03
C GLU A 95 2.68 16.74 9.80
N ILE A 96 1.70 15.89 10.11
CA ILE A 96 1.75 14.44 9.89
C ILE A 96 1.97 14.12 8.41
N ARG A 97 1.22 14.79 7.52
CA ARG A 97 1.33 14.61 6.07
C ARG A 97 2.71 15.01 5.57
N GLN A 98 3.26 16.11 6.07
CA GLN A 98 4.60 16.56 5.72
C GLN A 98 5.69 15.57 6.17
N GLU A 99 5.59 15.02 7.38
CA GLU A 99 6.51 14.00 7.88
C GLU A 99 6.43 12.71 7.04
N ALA A 100 5.21 12.23 6.78
CA ALA A 100 4.98 11.05 5.94
C ALA A 100 5.53 11.23 4.52
N CYS A 101 5.29 12.38 3.87
CA CYS A 101 5.86 12.67 2.55
C CYS A 101 7.39 12.69 2.58
N SER A 102 7.99 13.27 3.62
CA SER A 102 9.44 13.34 3.74
C SER A 102 10.08 11.96 3.83
N LEU A 103 9.40 10.99 4.45
CA LEU A 103 9.85 9.60 4.54
C LEU A 103 9.59 8.80 3.25
N LEU A 104 8.44 9.02 2.61
CA LEU A 104 8.02 8.23 1.44
C LEU A 104 8.75 8.62 0.15
N PHE A 105 9.11 9.89 0.02
CA PHE A 105 9.75 10.45 -1.17
C PHE A 105 11.20 10.87 -0.91
N GLU A 106 11.83 10.28 0.12
CA GLU A 106 13.27 10.44 0.34
C GLU A 106 14.05 9.89 -0.85
N ASP A 107 15.19 10.53 -1.16
CA ASP A 107 16.06 10.10 -2.25
C ASP A 107 16.53 8.65 -2.03
N ASN A 108 16.67 7.92 -3.13
CA ASN A 108 17.19 6.57 -3.10
C ASN A 108 18.56 6.52 -2.39
N PRO A 109 18.82 5.49 -1.57
CA PRO A 109 20.06 5.39 -0.82
C PRO A 109 21.28 5.50 -1.73
N LYS A 110 22.20 6.40 -1.40
CA LYS A 110 23.41 6.69 -2.22
C LYS A 110 24.33 5.48 -2.42
N ASN A 111 24.23 4.49 -1.53
CA ASN A 111 25.02 3.26 -1.56
C ASN A 111 24.18 2.05 -1.98
N ALA A 112 23.05 2.27 -2.66
CA ALA A 112 22.23 1.17 -3.14
C ALA A 112 23.02 0.33 -4.16
N GLN A 113 22.77 -0.98 -4.14
CA GLN A 113 23.32 -1.90 -5.14
C GLN A 113 22.87 -1.49 -6.54
N ASN A 114 23.66 -1.84 -7.57
CA ASN A 114 23.46 -1.39 -8.97
C ASN A 114 22.06 -1.67 -9.58
N ASP A 115 21.24 -2.50 -8.96
CA ASP A 115 19.92 -2.91 -9.46
C ASP A 115 18.76 -2.56 -8.50
N TYR A 116 19.05 -1.78 -7.44
CA TYR A 116 18.02 -1.22 -6.57
C TYR A 116 17.19 -0.19 -7.35
N ARG A 117 15.87 -0.30 -7.22
CA ARG A 117 14.90 0.66 -7.76
C ARG A 117 13.79 0.86 -6.74
N LEU A 118 13.63 2.08 -6.28
CA LEU A 118 12.39 2.54 -5.68
C LEU A 118 11.99 3.81 -6.40
N ASN A 119 10.82 3.78 -7.02
CA ASN A 119 10.21 4.94 -7.64
C ASN A 119 8.74 4.98 -7.21
N ILE A 120 8.36 6.07 -6.57
CA ILE A 120 6.99 6.39 -6.22
C ILE A 120 6.67 7.68 -6.94
N ALA A 121 5.66 7.66 -7.80
CA ALA A 121 5.26 8.82 -8.59
C ALA A 121 3.73 8.89 -8.65
N THR A 122 3.21 10.12 -8.63
CA THR A 122 1.78 10.37 -8.74
C THR A 122 1.53 11.43 -9.81
N SER A 123 0.49 11.23 -10.61
CA SER A 123 0.06 12.20 -11.60
C SER A 123 -1.43 12.50 -11.48
N LEU A 124 -1.78 13.77 -11.62
CA LEU A 124 -3.16 14.21 -11.80
C LEU A 124 -3.35 14.68 -13.24
N TRP A 125 -4.40 14.19 -13.88
CA TRP A 125 -4.80 14.56 -15.22
C TRP A 125 -6.19 15.17 -15.14
N ALA A 126 -6.29 16.48 -15.40
CA ALA A 126 -7.52 17.24 -15.28
C ALA A 126 -8.12 17.53 -16.65
N ASN A 127 -9.45 17.52 -16.74
CA ASN A 127 -10.15 17.85 -17.97
C ASN A 127 -10.01 19.35 -18.27
N LYS A 128 -9.32 19.68 -19.34
CA LYS A 128 -9.05 21.07 -19.74
C LYS A 128 -10.31 21.88 -20.05
N HIS A 129 -11.42 21.21 -20.36
CA HIS A 129 -12.68 21.85 -20.73
C HIS A 129 -13.63 22.05 -19.54
N SER A 130 -13.71 21.08 -18.62
CA SER A 130 -14.68 21.10 -17.51
C SER A 130 -14.07 21.37 -16.14
N ALA A 131 -12.78 21.09 -15.93
CA ALA A 131 -12.11 21.24 -14.64
C ALA A 131 -10.63 21.67 -14.81
N PRO A 132 -10.35 22.84 -15.43
CA PRO A 132 -8.98 23.31 -15.62
C PRO A 132 -8.27 23.56 -14.28
N LEU A 133 -6.96 23.37 -14.28
CA LEU A 133 -6.13 23.50 -13.08
C LEU A 133 -5.96 24.96 -12.67
N ARG A 134 -6.06 25.22 -11.36
CA ARG A 134 -5.73 26.53 -10.82
C ARG A 134 -4.24 26.81 -10.98
N PHE A 135 -3.92 28.06 -11.29
CA PHE A 135 -2.53 28.52 -11.35
C PHE A 135 -1.79 28.19 -10.05
N GLY A 136 -0.62 27.53 -10.19
CA GLY A 136 0.21 27.14 -9.05
C GLY A 136 -0.07 25.76 -8.47
N PHE A 137 -1.12 25.05 -8.90
CA PHE A 137 -1.40 23.69 -8.40
C PHE A 137 -0.21 22.74 -8.61
N SER A 138 0.47 22.79 -9.77
CA SER A 138 1.66 21.98 -10.02
C SER A 138 2.80 22.28 -9.03
N ARG A 139 2.92 23.52 -8.54
CA ARG A 139 3.92 23.89 -7.53
C ARG A 139 3.58 23.29 -6.16
N ALA A 140 2.29 23.11 -5.85
CA ALA A 140 1.86 22.45 -4.63
C ALA A 140 2.28 20.98 -4.58
N MET A 141 2.67 20.36 -5.70
CA MET A 141 3.14 18.97 -5.77
C MET A 141 4.63 18.79 -5.43
N ALA A 142 5.33 19.85 -5.03
CA ALA A 142 6.73 19.76 -4.61
C ALA A 142 6.90 18.76 -3.44
N GLY A 143 7.93 17.91 -3.52
CA GLY A 143 8.27 16.95 -2.47
C GLY A 143 7.48 15.64 -2.46
N ILE A 144 6.64 15.36 -3.46
CA ILE A 144 5.93 14.07 -3.59
C ILE A 144 6.09 13.40 -4.96
N ASN A 145 7.14 13.76 -5.73
CA ASN A 145 7.33 13.32 -7.12
C ASN A 145 6.03 13.42 -7.96
N GLY A 146 5.27 14.48 -7.70
CA GLY A 146 3.95 14.68 -8.26
C GLY A 146 3.99 15.53 -9.52
N GLN A 147 3.18 15.16 -10.51
CA GLN A 147 2.90 16.01 -11.67
C GLN A 147 1.40 16.26 -11.81
N ALA A 148 1.05 17.39 -12.43
CA ALA A 148 -0.32 17.69 -12.79
C ALA A 148 -0.36 18.25 -14.21
N ALA A 149 -1.30 17.78 -15.02
CA ALA A 149 -1.48 18.20 -16.40
C ALA A 149 -2.96 18.30 -16.76
N GLU A 150 -3.27 19.20 -17.68
CA GLU A 150 -4.58 19.27 -18.31
C GLU A 150 -4.61 18.41 -19.58
N VAL A 151 -5.69 17.67 -19.79
CA VAL A 151 -5.92 16.72 -20.89
C VAL A 151 -7.32 16.91 -21.47
N ASP A 152 -7.50 16.45 -22.70
CA ASP A 152 -8.79 16.05 -23.23
C ASP A 152 -8.89 14.53 -23.20
N PHE A 153 -9.81 13.98 -22.40
CA PHE A 153 -9.96 12.52 -22.27
C PHE A 153 -10.46 11.85 -23.56
N ALA A 154 -11.03 12.59 -24.51
CA ALA A 154 -11.39 12.07 -25.82
C ALA A 154 -10.21 12.10 -26.83
N SER A 155 -9.08 12.72 -26.47
CA SER A 155 -7.92 12.87 -27.36
C SER A 155 -6.99 11.65 -27.30
N PRO A 156 -6.73 10.98 -28.45
CA PRO A 156 -5.77 9.88 -28.51
C PRO A 156 -4.34 10.30 -28.12
N ASP A 157 -3.95 11.55 -28.40
CA ASP A 157 -2.63 12.07 -28.06
C ASP A 157 -2.47 12.22 -26.54
N ASP A 158 -3.52 12.65 -25.84
CA ASP A 158 -3.51 12.75 -24.38
C ASP A 158 -3.54 11.36 -23.74
N TYR A 159 -4.29 10.41 -24.30
CA TYR A 159 -4.22 9.00 -23.90
C TYR A 159 -2.80 8.42 -24.03
N ALA A 160 -2.12 8.69 -25.15
CA ALA A 160 -0.74 8.26 -25.36
C ALA A 160 0.21 8.93 -24.35
N ARG A 161 -0.02 10.19 -24.00
CA ARG A 161 0.77 10.91 -22.99
C ARG A 161 0.61 10.32 -21.59
N MET A 162 -0.62 9.97 -21.18
CA MET A 162 -0.87 9.29 -19.91
C MET A 162 -0.21 7.90 -19.87
N SER A 163 -0.38 7.13 -20.94
CA SER A 163 0.21 5.78 -21.08
C SER A 163 1.74 5.84 -21.00
N ALA A 164 2.36 6.80 -21.70
CA ALA A 164 3.80 6.98 -21.66
C ALA A 164 4.32 7.40 -20.27
N TRP A 165 3.54 8.18 -19.51
CA TRP A 165 3.90 8.49 -18.11
C TRP A 165 3.83 7.24 -17.23
N LEU A 166 2.78 6.42 -17.38
CA LEU A 166 2.60 5.21 -16.59
C LEU A 166 3.69 4.17 -16.90
N ASP A 167 4.02 3.99 -18.17
CA ASP A 167 5.09 3.10 -18.62
C ASP A 167 6.43 3.46 -17.97
N ARG A 168 6.83 4.74 -18.07
CA ARG A 168 8.08 5.21 -17.46
C ARG A 168 8.07 5.08 -15.93
N SER A 169 6.96 5.45 -15.29
CA SER A 169 6.85 5.45 -13.82
C SER A 169 6.88 4.03 -13.23
N THR A 170 6.52 3.03 -14.02
CA THR A 170 6.43 1.64 -13.60
C THR A 170 7.60 0.78 -14.09
N GLY A 171 8.60 1.36 -14.76
CA GLY A 171 9.71 0.59 -15.36
C GLY A 171 9.24 -0.37 -16.46
N SER A 172 8.30 0.12 -17.28
CA SER A 172 7.67 -0.58 -18.41
C SER A 172 6.89 -1.83 -18.03
N LYS A 173 6.29 -1.84 -16.83
CA LYS A 173 5.37 -2.90 -16.38
C LYS A 173 3.92 -2.64 -16.82
N PHE A 174 3.54 -1.38 -16.91
CA PHE A 174 2.21 -0.96 -17.35
C PHE A 174 2.32 -0.03 -18.56
N GLY A 175 2.19 -0.60 -19.76
CA GLY A 175 2.39 0.12 -21.02
C GLY A 175 1.18 0.95 -21.49
N SER A 176 0.01 0.71 -20.91
CA SER A 176 -1.24 1.37 -21.29
C SER A 176 -1.94 1.92 -20.06
N ALA A 177 -2.34 3.20 -20.12
CA ALA A 177 -3.21 3.77 -19.09
C ALA A 177 -4.65 3.20 -19.23
N PRO A 178 -5.43 3.20 -18.13
CA PRO A 178 -6.85 2.95 -18.21
C PRO A 178 -7.55 3.96 -19.14
N GLU A 179 -8.64 3.53 -19.75
CA GLU A 179 -9.53 4.42 -20.50
C GLU A 179 -10.52 5.11 -19.55
N PHE A 180 -10.90 6.34 -19.88
CA PHE A 180 -11.81 7.15 -19.09
C PHE A 180 -12.85 7.79 -20.00
N ASP A 181 -14.04 8.06 -19.46
CA ASP A 181 -15.09 8.76 -20.18
C ASP A 181 -14.68 10.21 -20.50
N ALA A 182 -15.15 10.75 -21.62
CA ALA A 182 -14.78 12.08 -22.09
C ALA A 182 -15.19 13.22 -21.11
N ASP A 183 -16.22 12.99 -20.31
CA ASP A 183 -16.73 13.93 -19.30
C ASP A 183 -16.08 13.77 -17.91
N THR A 184 -15.13 12.83 -17.76
CA THR A 184 -14.32 12.69 -16.55
C THR A 184 -13.70 14.03 -16.18
N LEU A 185 -13.88 14.49 -14.94
CA LEU A 185 -13.37 15.80 -14.50
C LEU A 185 -11.86 15.78 -14.25
N PHE A 186 -11.37 14.76 -13.56
CA PHE A 186 -9.95 14.51 -13.37
C PHE A 186 -9.73 13.06 -12.93
N VAL A 187 -8.50 12.59 -13.11
CA VAL A 187 -8.03 11.30 -12.59
C VAL A 187 -6.71 11.49 -11.85
N ILE A 188 -6.50 10.69 -10.81
CA ILE A 188 -5.21 10.62 -10.11
C ILE A 188 -4.68 9.20 -10.29
N ILE A 189 -3.47 9.09 -10.82
CA ILE A 189 -2.78 7.81 -11.04
C ILE A 189 -1.52 7.82 -10.18
N SER A 190 -1.39 6.85 -9.28
CA SER A 190 -0.16 6.62 -8.51
C SER A 190 0.50 5.31 -8.94
N ALA A 191 1.81 5.35 -9.08
CA ALA A 191 2.63 4.25 -9.57
C ALA A 191 3.80 3.98 -8.62
N LEU A 192 4.06 2.69 -8.38
CA LEU A 192 5.20 2.19 -7.61
C LEU A 192 6.01 1.24 -8.50
N ASN A 193 7.29 1.52 -8.67
CA ASN A 193 8.26 0.56 -9.20
C ASN A 193 9.28 0.25 -8.11
N PHE A 194 9.21 -0.99 -7.61
CA PHE A 194 10.11 -1.47 -6.57
C PHE A 194 10.87 -2.70 -7.06
N LYS A 195 12.19 -2.66 -6.88
CA LYS A 195 13.10 -3.79 -7.04
C LYS A 195 14.24 -3.61 -6.06
N ASP A 196 14.57 -4.68 -5.35
CA ASP A 196 15.72 -4.68 -4.45
C ASP A 196 16.47 -6.01 -4.55
N ASN A 197 17.67 -6.04 -4.00
CA ASN A 197 18.46 -7.23 -3.82
C ASN A 197 18.21 -7.80 -2.42
N TRP A 198 18.12 -9.11 -2.33
CA TRP A 198 18.20 -9.79 -1.04
C TRP A 198 19.54 -9.46 -0.35
N VAL A 199 19.50 -9.21 0.97
CA VAL A 199 20.71 -9.01 1.79
C VAL A 199 21.57 -10.28 1.77
N ASP A 200 20.92 -11.41 2.03
CA ASP A 200 21.48 -12.75 1.87
C ASP A 200 20.79 -13.35 0.65
N ARG A 201 21.47 -13.37 -0.50
CA ARG A 201 20.93 -13.99 -1.72
C ARG A 201 20.71 -15.47 -1.46
N LEU A 202 19.59 -16.00 -1.95
CA LEU A 202 19.42 -17.45 -2.07
C LEU A 202 20.56 -17.93 -2.98
N GLU A 203 21.34 -18.91 -2.52
CA GLU A 203 22.34 -19.56 -3.36
C GLU A 203 21.62 -20.13 -4.60
N ASP A 204 22.30 -20.23 -5.75
CA ASP A 204 21.75 -20.72 -7.02
C ASP A 204 21.39 -22.24 -7.00
N GLU A 205 21.06 -22.75 -5.82
CA GLU A 205 20.46 -24.04 -5.61
C GLU A 205 18.96 -23.86 -5.81
N GLU A 206 18.54 -23.80 -7.07
CA GLU A 206 17.13 -23.87 -7.48
C GLU A 206 16.55 -25.21 -7.00
N VAL A 207 16.17 -25.28 -5.72
CA VAL A 207 15.42 -26.42 -5.21
C VAL A 207 13.98 -26.21 -5.63
N GLU A 208 13.54 -27.02 -6.59
CA GLU A 208 12.15 -27.05 -7.02
C GLU A 208 11.27 -27.52 -5.86
N MET A 209 10.46 -26.60 -5.31
CA MET A 209 9.45 -26.93 -4.31
C MET A 209 8.04 -26.78 -4.89
N THR A 210 7.17 -27.70 -4.48
CA THR A 210 5.76 -27.77 -4.89
C THR A 210 4.89 -26.85 -4.03
N PHE A 211 4.35 -25.77 -4.60
CA PHE A 211 3.29 -24.98 -3.95
C PHE A 211 1.90 -25.48 -4.35
N ASN A 212 1.09 -25.93 -3.40
CA ASN A 212 -0.29 -26.38 -3.66
C ASN A 212 -1.26 -25.19 -3.64
N THR A 213 -1.83 -24.84 -4.79
CA THR A 213 -2.84 -23.77 -4.88
C THR A 213 -4.22 -24.26 -4.40
N ALA A 214 -5.11 -23.33 -4.04
CA ALA A 214 -6.47 -23.67 -3.62
C ALA A 214 -7.31 -24.37 -4.72
N SER A 215 -6.95 -24.17 -5.99
CA SER A 215 -7.69 -24.64 -7.17
C SER A 215 -6.96 -25.67 -8.03
N GLY A 216 -5.70 -26.01 -7.72
CA GLY A 216 -5.00 -27.07 -8.45
C GLY A 216 -3.50 -26.84 -8.62
N PRO A 217 -3.04 -26.37 -9.80
CA PRO A 217 -1.71 -26.71 -10.28
C PRO A 217 -0.64 -26.28 -9.29
N THR A 218 0.30 -27.21 -9.11
CA THR A 218 1.53 -26.97 -8.37
C THR A 218 2.38 -25.95 -9.12
N VAL A 219 2.90 -24.96 -8.41
CA VAL A 219 3.89 -24.01 -8.96
C VAL A 219 5.26 -24.34 -8.39
N THR A 220 6.29 -24.36 -9.25
CA THR A 220 7.69 -24.47 -8.85
C THR A 220 8.13 -23.18 -8.16
N MET A 221 8.57 -23.28 -6.92
CA MET A 221 9.14 -22.17 -6.17
C MET A 221 10.66 -22.28 -6.07
N MET A 222 11.33 -21.14 -6.01
CA MET A 222 12.74 -21.09 -5.60
C MET A 222 12.84 -21.50 -4.13
N GLY A 223 13.58 -22.56 -3.85
CA GLY A 223 14.00 -22.91 -2.50
C GLY A 223 15.32 -22.22 -2.11
N GLY A 224 15.51 -21.99 -0.82
CA GLY A 224 16.79 -21.59 -0.27
C GLY A 224 16.70 -21.36 1.24
N PHE A 225 17.82 -21.55 1.94
CA PHE A 225 17.86 -21.48 3.39
C PHE A 225 18.21 -20.07 3.88
N GLY A 226 17.23 -19.35 4.40
CA GLY A 226 17.48 -18.12 5.14
C GLY A 226 17.91 -18.39 6.58
N PHE A 227 19.10 -17.94 6.99
CA PHE A 227 19.62 -18.09 8.36
C PHE A 227 18.85 -17.26 9.43
N LYS A 228 17.77 -16.55 9.06
CA LYS A 228 16.90 -15.79 9.96
C LYS A 228 15.59 -16.50 10.36
N GLY A 229 15.59 -17.83 10.44
CA GLY A 229 14.45 -18.62 10.93
C GLY A 229 13.91 -18.21 12.33
N HIS A 230 14.72 -17.53 13.15
CA HIS A 230 14.29 -17.03 14.46
C HIS A 230 13.26 -15.89 14.40
N LEU A 231 13.11 -15.21 13.26
CA LEU A 231 12.06 -14.19 13.06
C LEU A 231 10.69 -14.82 12.71
N LEU A 232 10.69 -16.05 12.21
CA LEU A 232 9.47 -16.81 11.87
C LEU A 232 9.06 -17.79 12.97
N SER A 233 9.93 -18.08 13.95
CA SER A 233 9.67 -19.09 14.99
C SER A 233 8.72 -18.67 16.10
N ASN A 234 8.36 -17.37 16.19
CA ASN A 234 7.55 -16.85 17.30
C ASN A 234 6.04 -16.79 17.02
N ASN A 235 5.61 -16.98 15.78
CA ASN A 235 4.19 -17.17 15.46
C ASN A 235 4.07 -18.36 14.53
N ARG A 236 3.29 -19.37 14.94
CA ARG A 236 2.99 -20.59 14.17
C ARG A 236 2.21 -20.28 12.89
N ALA A 237 2.85 -19.65 11.93
CA ALA A 237 2.45 -19.62 10.54
C ALA A 237 3.64 -20.16 9.76
N THR A 238 3.60 -21.46 9.52
CA THR A 238 4.54 -22.16 8.65
C THR A 238 4.40 -21.57 7.24
N ALA A 239 5.38 -20.79 6.81
CA ALA A 239 5.60 -20.58 5.40
C ALA A 239 6.28 -21.84 4.85
N VAL A 240 5.49 -22.66 4.15
CA VAL A 240 5.86 -23.78 3.26
C VAL A 240 6.85 -24.80 3.84
N SER A 241 6.34 -26.00 4.15
CA SER A 241 7.12 -27.24 4.23
C SER A 241 7.11 -27.97 2.90
#